data_AF-A0A3R9P739-F1
#
_entry.id   AF-A0A3R9P739-F1
#
_cell.length_a   1.000
_cell.length_b   1.000
_cell.length_c   1.000
_cell.angle_alpha   90.00
_cell.angle_beta   90.00
_cell.angle_gamma   90.00
#
_symmetry.space_group_name_H-M   'P 1'
#
loop_
_entity.id
_entity.type
_entity.pdbx_description
1 polymer ?
#
loop_
_entity_poly.entity_id
_entity_poly.type
_entity_poly.pdbx_seq_one_letter_code
_entity_poly.pdbx_strand_id
1 'polypeptide(L)'
;MRNSPQLRNIPKQLPDTHIAVLSGSTWQRFGCTAQLPWTNVEKDRDGRMVAVRSLADKTWVMFSAPEFQPDTAKIYRESAERDPNGKKVVQLIGAENLASKFNFMRAAAYTRPQDASIFATREHNVRTMLLLGQKITLMEGSLYELHFGEMRGFQEGDAPNIPIKVKLDLFDPQDRRIELWIRSDKTSSASITQPQINAIIQSIHCR
;
A
#
# COMPACT_ATOMS: atom_id res chain seq x y z
N MET A 1 8.37 -8.31 19.68
CA MET A 1 8.09 -8.62 18.26
C MET A 1 7.32 -9.94 18.06
N ARG A 2 7.60 -11.05 18.77
CA ARG A 2 6.92 -12.36 18.54
C ARG A 2 5.38 -12.38 18.64
N ASN A 3 4.77 -11.42 19.35
CA ASN A 3 3.32 -11.40 19.61
C ASN A 3 2.53 -10.46 18.68
N SER A 4 3.15 -9.89 17.65
CA SER A 4 2.48 -9.04 16.68
C SER A 4 1.83 -9.92 15.60
N PRO A 5 0.50 -10.11 15.59
CA PRO A 5 -0.17 -11.00 14.64
C PRO A 5 0.07 -10.60 13.18
N GLN A 6 0.23 -9.30 12.89
CA GLN A 6 0.50 -8.79 11.55
C GLN A 6 1.80 -9.31 10.93
N LEU A 7 2.79 -9.71 11.74
CA LEU A 7 4.04 -10.26 11.22
C LEU A 7 3.84 -11.61 10.52
N ARG A 8 2.79 -12.35 10.86
CA ARG A 8 2.47 -13.66 10.28
C ARG A 8 1.67 -13.55 8.98
N ASN A 9 1.09 -12.39 8.71
CA ASN A 9 0.30 -12.17 7.50
C ASN A 9 1.23 -12.06 6.31
N ILE A 10 1.07 -12.90 5.31
CA ILE A 10 1.70 -12.72 3.99
C ILE A 10 0.64 -12.27 3.00
N PRO A 11 1.01 -11.54 1.94
CA PRO A 11 0.10 -11.22 0.86
C PRO A 11 -0.63 -12.47 0.34
N LYS A 12 -1.94 -12.36 0.19
CA LYS A 12 -2.77 -13.34 -0.52
C LYS A 12 -3.18 -12.78 -1.88
N GLN A 13 -3.65 -13.65 -2.75
CA GLN A 13 -4.35 -13.22 -3.97
C GLN A 13 -5.72 -12.65 -3.59
N LEU A 14 -6.17 -11.63 -4.31
CA LEU A 14 -7.54 -11.12 -4.16
C LEU A 14 -8.55 -12.20 -4.57
N PRO A 15 -9.60 -12.42 -3.76
CA PRO A 15 -10.63 -13.41 -4.08
C PRO A 15 -11.52 -12.98 -5.25
N ASP A 16 -11.69 -11.67 -5.45
CA ASP A 16 -12.52 -11.09 -6.50
C ASP A 16 -11.70 -10.09 -7.33
N THR A 17 -11.50 -10.42 -8.61
CA THR A 17 -10.76 -9.62 -9.58
C THR A 17 -11.67 -8.95 -10.62
N HIS A 18 -13.00 -9.04 -10.46
CA HIS A 18 -13.93 -8.36 -11.37
C HIS A 18 -13.77 -6.85 -11.26
N ILE A 19 -14.10 -6.15 -12.34
CA ILE A 19 -13.98 -4.70 -12.45
C ILE A 19 -15.38 -4.16 -12.69
N ALA A 20 -15.87 -3.35 -11.75
CA ALA A 20 -17.16 -2.69 -11.91
C ALA A 20 -17.09 -1.55 -12.91
N VAL A 21 -18.21 -1.24 -13.55
CA VAL A 21 -18.38 0.05 -14.24
C VAL A 21 -18.64 1.12 -13.19
N LEU A 22 -17.79 2.15 -13.13
CA LEU A 22 -17.97 3.28 -12.23
C LEU A 22 -18.85 4.34 -12.90
N SER A 23 -19.91 4.76 -12.22
CA SER A 23 -20.85 5.80 -12.68
C SER A 23 -20.73 7.09 -11.87
N GLY A 24 -19.70 7.22 -11.03
CA GLY A 24 -19.52 8.36 -10.15
C GLY A 24 -18.65 9.46 -10.74
N SER A 25 -18.02 10.22 -9.85
CA SER A 25 -17.24 11.39 -10.21
C SER A 25 -15.76 11.09 -10.49
N THR A 26 -15.16 11.88 -11.37
CA THR A 26 -13.70 11.95 -11.51
C THR A 26 -13.11 12.80 -10.38
N TRP A 27 -11.99 12.34 -9.79
CA TRP A 27 -11.25 13.05 -8.76
C TRP A 27 -9.81 13.25 -9.20
N GLN A 28 -9.38 14.52 -9.29
CA GLN A 28 -8.04 14.89 -9.72
C GLN A 28 -7.30 15.60 -8.59
N ARG A 29 -6.19 15.01 -8.11
CA ARG A 29 -5.36 15.53 -7.01
C ARG A 29 -3.89 15.13 -7.19
N PHE A 30 -2.97 16.03 -6.83
CA PHE A 30 -1.51 15.77 -6.85
C PHE A 30 -0.98 15.23 -8.19
N GLY A 31 -1.49 15.75 -9.32
CA GLY A 31 -1.12 15.27 -10.66
C GLY A 31 -1.73 13.92 -11.05
N CYS A 32 -2.50 13.31 -10.16
CA CYS A 32 -3.22 12.05 -10.36
C CYS A 32 -4.71 12.27 -10.61
N THR A 33 -5.31 11.37 -11.38
CA THR A 33 -6.75 11.30 -11.65
C THR A 33 -7.25 9.90 -11.31
N ALA A 34 -8.42 9.79 -10.69
CA ALA A 34 -9.10 8.54 -10.42
C ALA A 34 -10.61 8.69 -10.66
N GLN A 35 -11.28 7.63 -11.12
CA GLN A 35 -12.74 7.55 -11.13
C GLN A 35 -13.22 6.97 -9.81
N LEU A 36 -14.25 7.58 -9.22
CA LEU A 36 -14.88 7.11 -7.99
C LEU A 36 -16.29 6.63 -8.28
N PRO A 37 -16.85 5.68 -7.51
CA PRO A 37 -18.23 5.20 -7.69
C PRO A 37 -19.29 6.22 -7.22
N TRP A 38 -18.89 7.29 -6.54
CA TRP A 38 -19.80 8.21 -5.86
C TRP A 38 -19.95 9.58 -6.55
N THR A 39 -21.16 10.12 -6.51
CA THR A 39 -21.51 11.48 -6.97
C THR A 39 -21.95 12.41 -5.82
N ASN A 40 -22.31 11.85 -4.66
CA ASN A 40 -22.85 12.53 -3.47
C ASN A 40 -21.75 13.14 -2.59
N VAL A 41 -20.88 13.97 -3.18
CA VAL A 41 -19.80 14.65 -2.44
C VAL A 41 -20.38 15.72 -1.52
N GLU A 42 -20.11 15.62 -0.22
CA GLU A 42 -20.51 16.61 0.77
C GLU A 42 -19.38 17.61 1.06
N LYS A 43 -18.16 17.10 1.22
CA LYS A 43 -16.96 17.91 1.53
C LYS A 43 -15.78 17.40 0.72
N ASP A 44 -15.00 18.33 0.20
CA ASP A 44 -13.74 18.05 -0.49
C ASP A 44 -12.69 19.02 0.03
N ARG A 45 -11.61 18.48 0.62
CA ARG A 45 -10.58 19.25 1.32
C ARG A 45 -9.22 18.88 0.78
N ASP A 46 -8.47 19.91 0.43
CA ASP A 46 -7.10 19.78 -0.05
C ASP A 46 -6.14 20.27 1.01
N GLY A 47 -5.30 19.35 1.48
CA GLY A 47 -4.11 19.65 2.24
C GLY A 47 -2.86 19.51 1.36
N ARG A 48 -1.73 19.98 1.88
CA ARG A 48 -0.44 19.84 1.19
C ARG A 48 -0.06 18.38 0.94
N MET A 49 -0.33 17.50 1.91
CA MET A 49 0.12 16.09 1.88
C MET A 49 -1.00 15.10 1.57
N VAL A 50 -2.26 15.49 1.81
CA VAL A 50 -3.43 14.62 1.68
C VAL A 50 -4.60 15.43 1.14
N ALA A 51 -5.41 14.81 0.29
CA ALA A 51 -6.73 15.28 -0.09
C ALA A 51 -7.77 14.35 0.51
N VAL A 52 -8.85 14.89 1.05
CA VAL A 52 -9.92 14.13 1.69
C VAL A 52 -11.25 14.52 1.08
N ARG A 53 -11.98 13.53 0.57
CA ARG A 53 -13.34 13.67 0.08
C ARG A 53 -14.29 12.91 1.00
N SER A 54 -15.27 13.59 1.57
CA SER A 54 -16.34 13.01 2.39
C SER A 54 -17.66 13.03 1.62
N LEU A 55 -18.42 11.96 1.78
CA LEU A 55 -19.68 11.69 1.09
C LEU A 55 -20.85 11.80 2.07
N ALA A 56 -22.05 12.04 1.53
CA ALA A 56 -23.26 12.21 2.34
C ALA A 56 -23.61 10.99 3.22
N ASP A 57 -23.15 9.80 2.82
CA ASP A 57 -23.34 8.52 3.52
C ASP A 57 -22.25 8.25 4.59
N LYS A 58 -21.48 9.29 4.95
CA LYS A 58 -20.36 9.27 5.90
C LYS A 58 -19.16 8.42 5.46
N THR A 59 -19.13 7.97 4.21
CA THR A 59 -17.90 7.44 3.62
C THR A 59 -16.91 8.56 3.37
N TRP A 60 -15.63 8.30 3.60
CA TRP A 60 -14.57 9.20 3.20
C TRP A 60 -13.48 8.46 2.45
N VAL A 61 -12.88 9.18 1.51
CA VAL A 61 -11.72 8.76 0.74
C VAL A 61 -10.61 9.75 1.01
N MET A 62 -9.42 9.25 1.36
CA MET A 62 -8.22 10.06 1.50
C MET A 62 -7.19 9.59 0.47
N PHE A 63 -6.62 10.55 -0.25
CA PHE A 63 -5.56 10.34 -1.22
C PHE A 63 -4.31 11.06 -0.74
N SER A 64 -3.21 10.34 -0.56
CA SER A 64 -1.94 10.93 -0.16
C SER A 64 -1.10 11.33 -1.37
N ALA A 65 -0.51 12.52 -1.29
CA ALA A 65 0.35 13.09 -2.31
C ALA A 65 1.63 12.25 -2.53
N PRO A 66 1.91 11.76 -3.75
CA PRO A 66 3.03 10.85 -4.02
C PRO A 66 4.41 11.43 -3.67
N GLU A 67 4.58 12.75 -3.80
CA GLU A 67 5.83 13.45 -3.54
C GLU A 67 6.22 13.49 -2.05
N PHE A 68 5.25 13.28 -1.15
CA PHE A 68 5.49 13.22 0.29
C PHE A 68 5.58 11.78 0.81
N GLN A 69 5.46 10.77 -0.06
CA GLN A 69 5.62 9.38 0.34
C GLN A 69 7.10 9.01 0.52
N PRO A 70 7.48 8.40 1.66
CA PRO A 70 8.86 8.04 1.92
C PRO A 70 9.34 6.99 0.90
N ASP A 71 10.57 7.19 0.42
CA ASP A 71 11.29 6.21 -0.40
C ASP A 71 12.36 5.53 0.46
N THR A 72 11.93 4.55 1.26
CA THR A 72 12.83 3.80 2.15
C THR A 72 13.94 3.09 1.37
N ALA A 73 13.66 2.62 0.15
CA ALA A 73 14.66 2.00 -0.70
C ALA A 73 15.77 2.99 -1.09
N LYS A 74 15.40 4.21 -1.48
CA LYS A 74 16.35 5.32 -1.73
C LYS A 74 17.12 5.70 -0.48
N ILE A 75 16.48 5.80 0.69
CA ILE A 75 17.17 6.12 1.96
C ILE A 75 18.29 5.10 2.24
N TYR A 76 18.04 3.80 2.04
CA TYR A 76 19.08 2.78 2.20
C TYR A 76 20.19 2.90 1.16
N ARG A 77 19.87 3.16 -0.11
CA ARG A 77 20.86 3.38 -1.17
C ARG A 77 21.77 4.59 -0.87
N GLU A 78 21.18 5.73 -0.50
CA GLU A 78 21.92 6.94 -0.12
C GLU A 78 22.73 6.76 1.18
N SER A 79 22.26 5.92 2.10
CA SER A 79 23.03 5.57 3.30
C SER A 79 24.30 4.79 2.94
N ALA A 80 24.24 3.90 1.95
CA ALA A 80 25.40 3.14 1.49
C ALA A 80 26.47 4.00 0.79
N GLU A 81 26.09 5.13 0.19
CA GLU A 81 27.05 6.08 -0.37
C GLU A 81 27.83 6.83 0.72
N ARG A 82 27.22 7.05 1.88
CA ARG A 82 27.74 7.90 2.96
C ARG A 82 28.49 7.15 4.05
N ASP A 83 28.15 5.89 4.32
CA ASP A 83 28.67 5.13 5.46
C ASP A 83 28.96 3.66 5.07
N PRO A 84 30.15 3.10 5.43
CA PRO A 84 30.43 1.67 5.35
C PRO A 84 29.35 0.76 5.97
N ASN A 85 28.67 1.17 7.04
CA ASN A 85 27.58 0.38 7.59
C ASN A 85 26.35 0.38 6.68
N GLY A 86 26.08 1.50 5.99
CA GLY A 86 25.04 1.58 4.97
C GLY A 86 25.28 0.57 3.83
N LYS A 87 26.53 0.43 3.37
CA LYS A 87 26.90 -0.57 2.34
C LYS A 87 26.57 -1.98 2.79
N LYS A 88 26.89 -2.33 4.05
CA LYS A 88 26.56 -3.64 4.63
C LYS A 88 25.05 -3.86 4.67
N VAL A 89 24.26 -2.85 5.05
CA VAL A 89 22.79 -2.96 5.08
C VAL A 89 22.22 -3.18 3.67
N VAL A 90 22.71 -2.46 2.66
CA VAL A 90 22.30 -2.67 1.27
C VAL A 90 22.64 -4.08 0.78
N GLN A 91 23.83 -4.58 1.10
CA GLN A 91 24.23 -5.96 0.78
C GLN A 91 23.33 -6.99 1.45
N LEU A 92 22.95 -6.77 2.71
CA LEU A 92 22.05 -7.67 3.44
C LEU A 92 20.64 -7.70 2.83
N ILE A 93 20.06 -6.53 2.53
CA ILE A 93 18.72 -6.42 1.95
C ILE A 93 18.69 -6.97 0.51
N GLY A 94 19.77 -6.79 -0.25
CA GLY A 94 19.86 -7.19 -1.65
C GLY A 94 19.46 -6.05 -2.59
N ALA A 95 20.25 -5.88 -3.66
CA ALA A 95 20.04 -4.83 -4.66
C ALA A 95 18.69 -4.97 -5.38
N GLU A 96 18.21 -6.20 -5.57
CA GLU A 96 16.93 -6.51 -6.19
C GLU A 96 15.74 -5.96 -5.41
N ASN A 97 15.79 -6.05 -4.07
CA ASN A 97 14.74 -5.54 -3.19
C ASN A 97 14.82 -4.03 -3.02
N LEU A 98 15.99 -3.44 -3.27
CA LEU A 98 16.20 -1.99 -3.23
C LEU A 98 16.08 -1.35 -4.61
N ALA A 99 15.75 -2.11 -5.67
CA ALA A 99 15.62 -1.56 -7.02
C ALA A 99 14.46 -0.57 -7.12
N SER A 100 13.37 -0.83 -6.40
CA SER A 100 12.12 -0.04 -6.41
C SER A 100 11.47 -0.01 -5.03
N LYS A 101 10.64 1.00 -4.77
CA LYS A 101 9.78 1.12 -3.59
C LYS A 101 8.84 -0.07 -3.49
N PHE A 102 8.28 -0.51 -4.63
CA PHE A 102 7.43 -1.71 -4.67
C PHE A 102 8.20 -2.96 -4.25
N ASN A 103 9.39 -3.21 -4.81
CA ASN A 103 10.18 -4.40 -4.49
C ASN A 103 10.56 -4.43 -3.01
N PHE A 104 10.88 -3.27 -2.44
CA PHE A 104 11.22 -3.16 -1.02
C PHE A 104 10.01 -3.48 -0.14
N MET A 105 8.85 -2.88 -0.44
CA MET A 105 7.61 -3.17 0.28
C MET A 105 7.21 -4.64 0.13
N ARG A 106 7.35 -5.21 -1.07
CA ARG A 106 7.09 -6.63 -1.34
C ARG A 106 8.01 -7.54 -0.54
N ALA A 107 9.31 -7.25 -0.50
CA ALA A 107 10.26 -8.02 0.31
C ALA A 107 9.85 -8.02 1.80
N ALA A 108 9.48 -6.86 2.34
CA ALA A 108 8.96 -6.77 3.70
C ALA A 108 7.65 -7.56 3.87
N ALA A 109 6.70 -7.41 2.95
CA ALA A 109 5.40 -8.08 2.99
C ALA A 109 5.51 -9.61 3.07
N TYR A 110 6.38 -10.20 2.25
CA TYR A 110 6.57 -11.64 2.18
C TYR A 110 7.48 -12.22 3.27
N THR A 111 8.20 -11.39 4.02
CA THR A 111 9.06 -11.85 5.11
C THR A 111 8.22 -12.34 6.30
N ARG A 112 8.58 -13.50 6.86
CA ARG A 112 7.90 -14.13 7.99
C ARG A 112 8.86 -14.31 9.18
N PRO A 113 8.35 -14.28 10.43
CA PRO A 113 9.15 -14.59 11.60
C PRO A 113 9.85 -15.95 11.55
N GLN A 114 9.24 -16.94 10.90
CA GLN A 114 9.78 -18.29 10.75
C GLN A 114 10.98 -18.35 9.79
N ASP A 115 11.18 -17.32 8.96
CA ASP A 115 12.35 -17.25 8.08
C ASP A 115 13.62 -16.94 8.89
N ALA A 116 13.51 -16.48 10.15
CA ALA A 116 14.63 -16.38 11.08
C ALA A 116 14.85 -17.71 11.82
N SER A 117 16.07 -18.22 11.82
CA SER A 117 16.40 -19.55 12.35
C SER A 117 17.80 -19.58 12.98
N ILE A 118 17.96 -20.35 14.06
CA ILE A 118 19.28 -20.60 14.67
C ILE A 118 20.23 -21.37 13.74
N PHE A 119 19.67 -22.05 12.73
CA PHE A 119 20.43 -22.79 11.72
C PHE A 119 20.75 -21.95 10.48
N ALA A 120 20.22 -20.72 10.37
CA ALA A 120 20.53 -19.80 9.29
C ALA A 120 21.78 -18.96 9.62
N THR A 121 22.39 -18.38 8.59
CA THR A 121 23.53 -17.46 8.78
C THR A 121 23.10 -16.22 9.55
N ARG A 122 24.08 -15.55 10.19
CA ARG A 122 23.83 -14.29 10.91
C ARG A 122 23.27 -13.23 9.96
N GLU A 123 23.82 -13.14 8.76
CA GLU A 123 23.42 -12.21 7.71
C GLU A 123 21.96 -12.40 7.33
N HIS A 124 21.54 -13.66 7.13
CA HIS A 124 20.15 -14.01 6.82
C HIS A 124 19.21 -13.57 7.94
N ASN A 125 19.55 -13.88 9.20
CA ASN A 125 18.73 -13.48 10.34
C ASN A 125 18.64 -11.96 10.50
N VAL A 126 19.73 -11.22 10.28
CA VAL A 126 19.73 -9.76 10.32
C VAL A 126 18.85 -9.18 9.21
N ARG A 127 18.97 -9.68 7.98
CA ARG A 127 18.09 -9.29 6.85
C ARG A 127 16.62 -9.53 7.20
N THR A 128 16.28 -10.72 7.70
CA THR A 128 14.91 -11.07 8.10
C THR A 128 14.39 -10.11 9.17
N MET A 129 15.19 -9.81 10.19
CA MET A 129 14.79 -8.88 11.25
C MET A 129 14.59 -7.45 10.75
N LEU A 130 15.42 -6.97 9.81
CA LEU A 130 15.25 -5.68 9.16
C LEU A 130 13.93 -5.61 8.38
N LEU A 131 13.66 -6.61 7.54
CA LEU A 131 12.43 -6.67 6.74
C LEU A 131 11.17 -6.84 7.61
N LEU A 132 11.24 -7.61 8.70
CA LEU A 132 10.16 -7.69 9.68
C LEU A 132 9.92 -6.36 10.40
N GLY A 133 10.99 -5.62 10.72
CA GLY A 133 10.87 -4.27 11.27
C GLY A 133 10.10 -3.34 10.34
N GLN A 134 10.41 -3.39 9.05
CA GLN A 134 9.72 -2.61 8.00
C GLN A 134 8.28 -3.07 7.80
N LYS A 135 8.02 -4.37 7.90
CA LYS A 135 6.65 -4.90 7.82
C LYS A 135 5.75 -4.31 8.90
N ILE A 136 6.26 -4.15 10.13
CA ILE A 136 5.48 -3.56 11.25
C ILE A 136 5.12 -2.10 10.99
N THR A 137 6.01 -1.34 10.35
CA THR A 137 5.77 0.08 10.07
C THR A 137 4.87 0.31 8.86
N LEU A 138 4.87 -0.63 7.92
CA LEU A 138 4.15 -0.48 6.66
C LEU A 138 2.76 -1.14 6.68
N MET A 139 2.54 -2.17 7.51
CA MET A 139 1.38 -3.06 7.41
C MET A 139 0.80 -3.43 8.77
N GLU A 140 -0.52 -3.42 8.88
CA GLU A 140 -1.28 -3.73 10.10
C GLU A 140 -2.20 -4.95 9.96
N GLY A 141 -2.76 -5.16 8.76
CA GLY A 141 -3.90 -6.07 8.57
C GLY A 141 -3.65 -7.29 7.69
N SER A 142 -4.75 -7.90 7.27
CA SER A 142 -4.76 -8.85 6.14
C SER A 142 -4.33 -8.11 4.88
N LEU A 143 -3.41 -8.72 4.13
CA LEU A 143 -2.73 -8.10 3.02
C LEU A 143 -3.01 -8.88 1.74
N TYR A 144 -3.35 -8.17 0.67
CA TYR A 144 -3.58 -8.74 -0.65
C TYR A 144 -2.65 -8.07 -1.64
N GLU A 145 -1.86 -8.84 -2.39
CA GLU A 145 -1.11 -8.28 -3.51
C GLU A 145 -2.06 -8.10 -4.70
N LEU A 146 -1.98 -6.96 -5.37
CA LEU A 146 -2.87 -6.60 -6.46
C LEU A 146 -2.10 -6.09 -7.68
N HIS A 147 -2.67 -6.36 -8.84
CA HIS A 147 -2.18 -5.95 -10.15
C HIS A 147 -3.40 -5.60 -11.01
N PHE A 148 -3.68 -4.31 -11.21
CA PHE A 148 -4.83 -3.83 -11.99
C PHE A 148 -4.41 -2.70 -12.90
N GLY A 149 -4.63 -2.88 -14.21
CA GLY A 149 -4.12 -1.95 -15.22
C GLY A 149 -2.59 -1.85 -15.12
N GLU A 150 -2.09 -0.62 -15.03
CA GLU A 150 -0.65 -0.34 -14.87
C GLU A 150 -0.20 -0.27 -13.39
N MET A 151 -1.14 -0.43 -12.47
CA MET A 151 -0.91 -0.31 -11.04
C MET A 151 -0.60 -1.68 -10.43
N ARG A 152 0.43 -1.71 -9.59
CA ARG A 152 0.76 -2.84 -8.71
C ARG A 152 0.76 -2.38 -7.27
N GLY A 153 0.54 -3.27 -6.31
CA GLY A 153 0.57 -2.85 -4.92
C GLY A 153 -0.03 -3.82 -3.95
N PHE A 154 -0.51 -3.26 -2.84
CA PHE A 154 -1.14 -4.01 -1.77
C PHE A 154 -2.44 -3.38 -1.32
N GLN A 155 -3.41 -4.22 -0.98
CA GLN A 155 -4.62 -3.84 -0.27
C GLN A 155 -4.54 -4.40 1.15
N GLU A 156 -4.71 -3.52 2.13
CA GLU A 156 -4.96 -3.87 3.52
C GLU A 156 -6.46 -3.75 3.83
N GLY A 157 -7.01 -4.79 4.46
CA GLY A 157 -8.42 -4.83 4.86
C GLY A 157 -9.02 -6.23 4.68
N ASP A 158 -10.35 -6.29 4.66
CA ASP A 158 -11.10 -7.54 4.53
C ASP A 158 -11.67 -7.68 3.11
N ALA A 159 -10.83 -8.08 2.14
CA ALA A 159 -11.24 -8.20 0.74
C ALA A 159 -12.38 -9.22 0.47
N PRO A 160 -12.51 -10.35 1.20
CA PRO A 160 -13.62 -11.28 1.03
C PRO A 160 -14.99 -10.72 1.44
N ASN A 161 -15.03 -9.71 2.32
CA ASN A 161 -16.26 -9.11 2.81
C ASN A 161 -16.37 -7.67 2.34
N ILE A 162 -17.55 -7.06 2.51
CA ILE A 162 -17.72 -5.62 2.27
C ILE A 162 -16.87 -4.86 3.30
N PRO A 163 -15.80 -4.15 2.88
CA PRO A 163 -14.85 -3.60 3.82
C PRO A 163 -15.33 -2.26 4.39
N ILE A 164 -15.32 -2.15 5.72
CA ILE A 164 -15.55 -0.88 6.43
C ILE A 164 -14.35 0.06 6.27
N LYS A 165 -13.15 -0.50 6.11
CA LYS A 165 -11.87 0.21 5.97
C LYS A 165 -11.00 -0.54 4.97
N VAL A 166 -10.47 0.20 4.00
CA VAL A 166 -9.48 -0.27 3.04
C VAL A 166 -8.34 0.73 2.99
N LYS A 167 -7.11 0.23 3.01
CA LYS A 167 -5.91 1.02 2.67
C LYS A 167 -5.28 0.36 1.45
N LEU A 168 -4.96 1.17 0.44
CA LEU A 168 -4.29 0.74 -0.77
C LEU A 168 -2.91 1.40 -0.82
N ASP A 169 -1.89 0.60 -0.98
CA ASP A 169 -0.52 1.01 -1.25
C ASP A 169 -0.19 0.66 -2.69
N LEU A 170 -0.38 1.62 -3.58
CA LEU A 170 -0.27 1.43 -5.02
C LEU A 170 1.03 2.03 -5.57
N PHE A 171 1.54 1.45 -6.64
CA PHE A 171 2.74 1.88 -7.34
C PHE A 171 2.44 1.90 -8.83
N ASP A 172 2.71 3.04 -9.45
CA ASP A 172 2.57 3.22 -10.89
C ASP A 172 3.80 2.66 -11.65
N PRO A 173 3.83 2.75 -13.00
CA PRO A 173 4.99 2.31 -13.78
C PRO A 173 6.29 3.05 -13.45
N GLN A 174 6.20 4.31 -13.00
CA GLN A 174 7.34 5.12 -12.55
C GLN A 174 7.71 4.87 -11.08
N ASP A 175 7.06 3.89 -10.44
CA ASP A 175 7.27 3.49 -9.04
C ASP A 175 6.99 4.61 -8.02
N ARG A 176 6.10 5.54 -8.38
CA ARG A 176 5.52 6.51 -7.45
C ARG A 176 4.51 5.78 -6.56
N ARG A 177 4.67 5.93 -5.24
CA ARG A 177 3.72 5.36 -4.27
C ARG A 177 2.51 6.27 -4.15
N ILE A 178 1.33 5.69 -4.27
CA ILE A 178 0.04 6.33 -4.09
C ILE A 178 -0.67 5.59 -2.95
N GLU A 179 -0.98 6.30 -1.89
CA GLU A 179 -1.70 5.74 -0.75
C GLU A 179 -3.15 6.23 -0.78
N LEU A 180 -4.10 5.30 -0.85
CA LEU A 180 -5.53 5.58 -0.82
C LEU A 180 -6.16 4.93 0.40
N TRP A 181 -6.94 5.68 1.16
CA TRP A 181 -7.75 5.13 2.24
C TRP A 181 -9.22 5.33 1.91
N ILE A 182 -10.00 4.28 2.05
CA ILE A 182 -11.46 4.32 1.93
C ILE A 182 -12.02 3.81 3.24
N ARG A 183 -12.91 4.58 3.86
CA ARG A 183 -13.58 4.15 5.07
C ARG A 183 -15.05 4.56 5.02
N SER A 184 -15.91 3.61 5.31
CA SER A 184 -17.35 3.81 5.47
C SER A 184 -17.73 3.67 6.94
N ASP A 185 -18.86 4.28 7.33
CA ASP A 185 -19.46 3.99 8.63
C ASP A 185 -20.12 2.60 8.60
N LYS A 186 -20.16 1.89 9.72
CA LYS A 186 -20.83 0.57 9.85
C LYS A 186 -22.32 0.65 9.53
N THR A 187 -22.90 1.83 9.67
CA THR A 187 -24.31 2.12 9.42
C THR A 187 -24.58 2.58 7.99
N SER A 188 -23.54 2.76 7.16
CA SER A 188 -23.68 3.21 5.79
C SER A 188 -24.14 2.07 4.89
N SER A 189 -25.31 2.25 4.27
CA SER A 189 -25.84 1.32 3.26
C SER A 189 -25.06 1.33 1.94
N ALA A 190 -24.17 2.31 1.75
CA ALA A 190 -23.41 2.54 0.52
C ALA A 190 -21.93 2.13 0.68
N SER A 191 -21.70 0.96 1.28
CA SER A 191 -20.35 0.43 1.42
C SER A 191 -19.76 0.03 0.06
N ILE A 192 -18.48 0.35 -0.15
CA ILE A 192 -17.79 0.04 -1.39
C ILE A 192 -17.62 -1.48 -1.58
N THR A 193 -17.77 -1.97 -2.81
CA THR A 193 -17.52 -3.38 -3.14
C THR A 193 -16.10 -3.61 -3.67
N GLN A 194 -15.59 -4.85 -3.60
CA GLN A 194 -14.27 -5.17 -4.18
C GLN A 194 -14.18 -4.86 -5.68
N PRO A 195 -15.19 -5.15 -6.53
CA PRO A 195 -15.16 -4.74 -7.93
C PRO A 195 -15.10 -3.22 -8.15
N GLN A 196 -15.70 -2.43 -7.25
CA GLN A 196 -15.57 -0.98 -7.29
C GLN A 196 -14.17 -0.53 -6.89
N ILE A 197 -13.54 -1.15 -5.87
CA ILE A 197 -12.14 -0.88 -5.50
C ILE A 197 -11.21 -1.19 -6.68
N ASN A 198 -11.38 -2.35 -7.32
CA ASN A 198 -10.60 -2.76 -8.48
C ASN A 198 -10.72 -1.75 -9.63
N ALA A 199 -11.94 -1.26 -9.90
CA ALA A 199 -12.18 -0.24 -10.91
C ALA A 199 -11.59 1.13 -10.55
N ILE A 200 -11.61 1.53 -9.27
CA ILE A 200 -10.91 2.74 -8.80
C ILE A 200 -9.42 2.58 -9.12
N ILE A 201 -8.79 1.47 -8.72
CA ILE A 201 -7.36 1.22 -8.95
C ILE A 201 -7.02 1.30 -10.43
N GLN A 202 -7.78 0.62 -11.28
CA GLN A 202 -7.56 0.62 -12.73
C GLN A 202 -7.69 2.02 -13.34
N SER A 203 -8.55 2.87 -12.78
CA SER A 203 -8.77 4.22 -13.29
C SER A 203 -7.69 5.23 -12.89
N ILE A 204 -6.77 4.86 -11.99
CA ILE A 204 -5.72 5.77 -11.51
C ILE A 204 -4.69 6.02 -12.61
N HIS A 205 -4.49 7.30 -12.93
CA HIS A 205 -3.45 7.75 -13.85
C HIS A 205 -2.79 9.00 -13.29
N CYS A 206 -1.45 9.01 -13.22
CA CYS A 206 -0.68 10.15 -12.72
C CYS A 206 0.24 10.68 -13.82
N ARG A 207 0.21 11.99 -14.06
CA ARG A 207 1.10 12.66 -15.02
C ARG A 207 2.40 13.13 -14.36
#